data_AF-A0A661V7B5-F1
#
_entry.id   AF-A0A661V7B5-F1
#
_cell.length_a   1.000
_cell.length_b   1.000
_cell.length_c   1.000
_cell.angle_alpha   90.00
_cell.angle_beta   90.00
_cell.angle_gamma   90.00
#
_symmetry.space_group_name_H-M   'P 1'
#
loop_
_entity.id
_entity.type
_entity.pdbx_description
1 polymer ?
#
loop_
_entity_poly.entity_id
_entity_poly.type
_entity_poly.pdbx_seq_one_letter_code
_entity_poly.pdbx_strand_id
1 'polypeptide(L)'
;MNGLRLPLMMIMTVVVLVSSVAATRRPQHLAQQPTEDCEYFVETGYYVCDEFLEFFETRGGLEIFGYPISEAFNDPSRGLLVQYFQRARMEWHPYNPEPYKVLLGLLAQELGYCRPPINAAEIPPFNNSLRHYFPETGHVVAYAFLDYFNEKGGLDIFGYPCSEFMYEDGYVVQYFQRARMEWHPEVVSGQRMRLTNLGEIYLSRIQNNELPQLVEGTALVTRLQVSASVRHIITGQGGRQIVFVYVTDQLDQPVPGAAVGMVVRYQSGDQIYELEPSDENGFTSHSFDILPAPQGRKVIIDVTAMYDELTAKTQTFFLPWW
;
A
#
# COMPACT_ATOMS: atom_id res chain seq x y z
N MET A 1 29.63 -96.79 -34.79
CA MET A 1 30.96 -96.60 -35.41
C MET A 1 30.85 -95.50 -36.45
N ASN A 2 31.75 -94.52 -36.34
CA ASN A 2 32.11 -93.45 -37.28
C ASN A 2 30.95 -92.51 -37.72
N GLY A 3 30.87 -91.24 -37.34
CA GLY A 3 31.90 -90.29 -36.95
C GLY A 3 32.17 -89.33 -38.11
N LEU A 4 31.66 -88.09 -38.02
CA LEU A 4 32.32 -86.89 -38.54
C LEU A 4 31.76 -85.65 -37.83
N ARG A 5 32.67 -84.73 -37.49
CA ARG A 5 32.52 -83.57 -36.60
C ARG A 5 32.36 -82.26 -37.40
N LEU A 6 31.48 -81.37 -36.88
CA LEU A 6 31.49 -79.88 -36.81
C LEU A 6 31.72 -79.00 -38.07
N PRO A 7 31.40 -77.67 -38.05
CA PRO A 7 30.88 -76.81 -36.96
C PRO A 7 29.58 -76.03 -37.33
N LEU A 8 28.70 -75.76 -36.36
CA LEU A 8 28.57 -74.49 -35.62
C LEU A 8 28.47 -73.23 -36.51
N MET A 9 27.24 -72.76 -36.78
CA MET A 9 26.97 -71.35 -37.01
C MET A 9 25.64 -70.97 -36.36
N MET A 10 25.78 -70.40 -35.17
CA MET A 10 24.74 -69.95 -34.27
C MET A 10 24.27 -68.57 -34.75
N ILE A 11 23.08 -68.47 -35.33
CA ILE A 11 22.44 -67.18 -35.64
C ILE A 11 21.48 -66.88 -34.48
N MET A 12 21.99 -66.14 -33.51
CA MET A 12 21.22 -65.60 -32.39
C MET A 12 20.59 -64.30 -32.85
N THR A 13 19.32 -64.34 -33.27
CA THR A 13 18.54 -63.15 -33.62
C THR A 13 18.20 -62.40 -32.34
N VAL A 14 18.94 -61.32 -32.04
CA VAL A 14 18.61 -60.39 -30.96
C VAL A 14 17.47 -59.50 -31.45
N VAL A 15 16.27 -59.73 -30.91
CA VAL A 15 15.14 -58.80 -31.05
C VAL A 15 15.38 -57.65 -30.09
N VAL A 16 15.83 -56.51 -30.61
CA VAL A 16 15.90 -55.26 -29.85
C VAL A 16 14.49 -54.65 -29.82
N LEU A 17 13.80 -54.83 -28.69
CA LEU A 17 12.59 -54.07 -28.36
C LEU A 17 12.99 -52.62 -28.09
N VAL A 18 12.78 -51.73 -29.07
CA VAL A 18 12.89 -50.28 -28.87
C VAL A 18 11.60 -49.83 -28.19
N SER A 19 11.55 -49.87 -26.86
CA SER A 19 10.49 -49.23 -26.09
C SER A 19 10.67 -47.71 -26.16
N SER A 20 9.84 -47.07 -26.99
CA SER A 20 9.72 -45.61 -27.09
C SER A 20 9.07 -45.07 -25.82
N VAL A 21 9.86 -44.76 -24.79
CA VAL A 21 9.37 -43.94 -23.69
C VAL A 21 9.28 -42.50 -24.20
N ALA A 22 8.07 -42.08 -24.57
CA ALA A 22 7.78 -40.67 -24.78
C ALA A 22 7.87 -39.97 -23.41
N ALA A 23 9.08 -39.53 -23.05
CA ALA A 23 9.30 -38.65 -21.93
C ALA A 23 8.61 -37.32 -22.25
N THR A 24 7.47 -37.06 -21.61
CA THR A 24 6.92 -35.71 -21.54
C THR A 24 7.95 -34.86 -20.81
N ARG A 25 8.79 -34.14 -21.56
CA ARG A 25 9.60 -33.06 -21.01
C ARG A 25 8.64 -32.02 -20.46
N ARG A 26 8.39 -32.06 -19.14
CA ARG A 26 7.95 -30.86 -18.42
C ARG A 26 8.94 -29.76 -18.79
N PRO A 27 8.50 -28.52 -19.05
CA PRO A 27 9.43 -27.42 -19.14
C PRO A 27 10.21 -27.41 -17.83
N GLN A 28 11.50 -27.77 -17.90
CA GLN A 28 12.43 -27.44 -16.85
C GLN A 28 12.54 -25.93 -16.93
N HIS A 29 11.76 -25.25 -16.08
CA HIS A 29 12.14 -23.93 -15.62
C HIS A 29 13.61 -24.07 -15.21
N LEU A 30 14.51 -23.30 -15.82
CA LEU A 30 15.85 -23.14 -15.26
C LEU A 30 15.63 -22.48 -13.89
N ALA A 31 15.43 -23.30 -12.86
CA ALA A 31 15.72 -22.92 -11.51
C ALA A 31 17.22 -22.64 -11.51
N GLN A 32 17.58 -21.39 -11.26
CA GLN A 32 18.93 -21.05 -10.85
C GLN A 32 19.30 -21.95 -9.65
N GLN A 33 20.57 -22.35 -9.59
CA GLN A 33 21.08 -23.36 -8.65
C GLN A 33 20.71 -23.00 -7.20
N PRO A 34 20.35 -23.97 -6.34
CA PRO A 34 19.88 -23.68 -4.99
C PRO A 34 21.04 -23.16 -4.14
N THR A 35 20.96 -21.90 -3.73
CA THR A 35 21.42 -21.49 -2.41
C THR A 35 20.33 -21.96 -1.43
N GLU A 36 20.66 -22.83 -0.48
CA GLU A 36 19.70 -23.46 0.44
C GLU A 36 19.30 -22.53 1.62
N ASP A 37 19.45 -21.21 1.46
CA ASP A 37 19.08 -20.25 2.51
C ASP A 37 17.61 -19.89 2.35
N CYS A 38 16.76 -20.74 2.94
CA CYS A 38 15.31 -20.57 2.98
C CYS A 38 14.78 -20.66 4.42
N GLU A 39 13.82 -19.81 4.73
CA GLU A 39 13.03 -19.87 5.96
C GLU A 39 11.59 -20.29 5.64
N TYR A 40 11.05 -21.25 6.40
CA TYR A 40 9.66 -21.69 6.30
C TYR A 40 8.79 -21.03 7.38
N PHE A 41 7.74 -20.34 6.95
CA PHE A 41 6.80 -19.69 7.85
C PHE A 41 5.59 -20.60 8.05
N VAL A 42 5.52 -21.27 9.22
CA VAL A 42 4.46 -22.24 9.53
C VAL A 42 3.07 -21.60 9.59
N GLU A 43 3.00 -20.30 9.88
CA GLU A 43 1.78 -19.52 10.03
C GLU A 43 1.02 -19.39 8.70
N THR A 44 1.74 -19.32 7.58
CA THR A 44 1.15 -19.12 6.24
C THR A 44 1.48 -20.23 5.27
N GLY A 45 2.47 -21.08 5.59
CA GLY A 45 2.86 -22.23 4.80
C GLY A 45 3.75 -21.89 3.60
N TYR A 46 4.38 -20.72 3.57
CA TYR A 46 5.24 -20.26 2.48
C TYR A 46 6.72 -20.19 2.89
N TYR A 47 7.60 -20.32 1.91
CA TYR A 47 9.04 -20.12 2.08
C TYR A 47 9.46 -18.71 1.65
N VAL A 48 10.47 -18.16 2.31
CA VAL A 48 11.21 -16.99 1.84
C VAL A 48 12.66 -17.43 1.70
N CYS A 49 13.27 -17.21 0.54
CA CYS A 49 14.60 -17.70 0.22
C CYS A 49 15.50 -16.58 -0.29
N ASP A 50 16.81 -16.85 -0.27
CA ASP A 50 17.84 -16.10 -0.98
C ASP A 50 17.81 -14.59 -0.68
N GLU A 51 17.89 -13.74 -1.70
CA GLU A 51 17.96 -12.29 -1.52
C GLU A 51 16.68 -11.70 -0.90
N PHE A 52 15.53 -12.36 -1.06
CA PHE A 52 14.31 -11.95 -0.37
C PHE A 52 14.39 -12.25 1.13
N LEU A 53 15.01 -13.38 1.53
CA LEU A 53 15.20 -13.70 2.94
C LEU A 53 16.20 -12.73 3.59
N GLU A 54 17.34 -12.48 2.94
CA GLU A 54 18.34 -11.51 3.44
C GLU A 54 17.71 -10.12 3.58
N PHE A 55 16.95 -9.66 2.58
CA PHE A 55 16.27 -8.37 2.65
C PHE A 55 15.21 -8.36 3.77
N PHE A 56 14.41 -9.42 3.90
CA PHE A 56 13.41 -9.55 4.96
C PHE A 56 14.05 -9.42 6.35
N GLU A 57 15.08 -10.21 6.65
CA GLU A 57 15.73 -10.23 7.96
C GLU A 57 16.43 -8.91 8.29
N THR A 58 17.10 -8.30 7.31
CA THR A 58 17.94 -7.11 7.55
C THR A 58 17.17 -5.80 7.52
N ARG A 59 15.99 -5.76 6.87
CA ARG A 59 15.26 -4.50 6.62
C ARG A 59 13.99 -4.32 7.43
N GLY A 60 13.53 -5.32 8.19
CA GLY A 60 12.45 -5.11 9.16
C GLY A 60 11.60 -6.33 9.52
N GLY A 61 11.81 -7.47 8.87
CA GLY A 61 11.14 -8.73 9.15
C GLY A 61 9.62 -8.62 9.27
N LEU A 62 9.07 -9.33 10.24
CA LEU A 62 7.62 -9.38 10.49
C LEU A 62 7.01 -8.02 10.87
N GLU A 63 7.76 -7.12 11.49
CA GLU A 63 7.26 -5.79 11.87
C GLU A 63 6.87 -4.98 10.64
N ILE A 64 7.76 -4.97 9.63
CA ILE A 64 7.59 -4.15 8.42
C ILE A 64 6.82 -4.88 7.33
N PHE A 65 7.17 -6.13 7.06
CA PHE A 65 6.63 -6.87 5.91
C PHE A 65 5.44 -7.76 6.28
N GLY A 66 5.36 -8.21 7.53
CA GLY A 66 4.44 -9.27 7.95
C GLY A 66 4.84 -10.63 7.37
N TYR A 67 3.97 -11.62 7.49
CA TYR A 67 4.25 -12.97 6.97
C TYR A 67 4.24 -13.00 5.43
N PRO A 68 4.99 -13.92 4.79
CA PRO A 68 4.81 -14.19 3.37
C PRO A 68 3.40 -14.74 3.11
N ILE A 69 2.77 -14.30 2.03
CA ILE A 69 1.43 -14.73 1.60
C ILE A 69 1.44 -15.34 0.17
N SER A 70 2.63 -15.55 -0.39
CA SER A 70 2.86 -16.28 -1.63
C SER A 70 4.24 -16.93 -1.61
N GLU A 71 4.46 -17.89 -2.50
CA GLU A 71 5.81 -18.25 -2.95
C GLU A 71 6.42 -17.11 -3.78
N ALA A 72 7.73 -17.14 -3.99
CA ALA A 72 8.35 -16.29 -5.02
C ALA A 72 8.00 -16.81 -6.42
N PHE A 73 7.58 -15.92 -7.33
CA PHE A 73 7.22 -16.29 -8.70
C PHE A 73 7.54 -15.17 -9.69
N ASN A 74 7.71 -15.53 -10.97
CA ASN A 74 7.89 -14.55 -12.04
C ASN A 74 6.54 -13.91 -12.37
N ASP A 75 6.36 -12.64 -12.04
CA ASP A 75 5.16 -11.88 -12.39
C ASP A 75 5.22 -11.47 -13.87
N PRO A 76 4.37 -12.02 -14.74
CA PRO A 76 4.42 -11.73 -16.18
C PRO A 76 4.03 -10.29 -16.51
N SER A 77 3.26 -9.61 -15.65
CA SER A 77 2.87 -8.21 -15.85
C SER A 77 4.03 -7.25 -15.59
N ARG A 78 5.00 -7.64 -14.76
CA ARG A 78 6.16 -6.83 -14.37
C ARG A 78 7.46 -7.30 -15.02
N GLY A 79 7.54 -8.56 -15.41
CA GLY A 79 8.79 -9.18 -15.87
C GLY A 79 9.83 -9.33 -14.76
N LEU A 80 9.39 -9.41 -13.50
CA LEU A 80 10.25 -9.50 -12.32
C LEU A 80 9.91 -10.76 -11.51
N LEU A 81 10.90 -11.32 -10.82
CA LEU A 81 10.64 -12.25 -9.72
C LEU A 81 10.11 -11.42 -8.55
N VAL A 82 8.95 -11.81 -8.02
CA VAL A 82 8.29 -11.11 -6.91
C VAL A 82 7.83 -12.09 -5.85
N GLN A 83 7.68 -11.59 -4.64
CA GLN A 83 7.00 -12.30 -3.56
C GLN A 83 6.12 -11.33 -2.77
N TYR A 84 4.91 -11.79 -2.43
CA TYR A 84 3.97 -11.02 -1.64
C TYR A 84 4.10 -11.39 -0.16
N PHE A 85 4.09 -10.36 0.66
CA PHE A 85 3.98 -10.41 2.11
C PHE A 85 2.70 -9.70 2.54
N GLN A 86 2.30 -9.81 3.80
CA GLN A 86 1.06 -9.20 4.25
C GLN A 86 1.01 -7.69 3.97
N ARG A 87 2.14 -6.98 4.13
CA ARG A 87 2.21 -5.51 4.04
C ARG A 87 2.93 -4.99 2.81
N ALA A 88 3.64 -5.84 2.08
CA ALA A 88 4.53 -5.42 1.02
C ALA A 88 4.62 -6.44 -0.13
N ARG A 89 5.18 -6.00 -1.24
CA ARG A 89 5.64 -6.87 -2.34
C ARG A 89 7.13 -6.63 -2.52
N MET A 90 7.93 -7.68 -2.40
CA MET A 90 9.35 -7.63 -2.74
C MET A 90 9.53 -7.94 -4.23
N GLU A 91 10.46 -7.25 -4.86
CA GLU A 91 10.75 -7.33 -6.27
C GLU A 91 12.26 -7.48 -6.48
N TRP A 92 12.65 -8.45 -7.28
CA TRP A 92 14.05 -8.71 -7.61
C TRP A 92 14.49 -7.96 -8.87
N HIS A 93 15.53 -7.15 -8.73
CA HIS A 93 16.13 -6.29 -9.74
C HIS A 93 17.62 -6.65 -9.90
N PRO A 94 17.97 -7.74 -10.61
CA PRO A 94 19.33 -8.28 -10.64
C PRO A 94 20.36 -7.34 -11.28
N TYR A 95 19.91 -6.38 -12.08
CA TYR A 95 20.75 -5.42 -12.78
C TYR A 95 20.97 -4.11 -12.02
N ASN A 96 20.31 -3.94 -10.87
CA ASN A 96 20.57 -2.80 -10.01
C ASN A 96 21.91 -2.98 -9.26
N PRO A 97 22.61 -1.87 -8.95
CA PRO A 97 23.76 -1.95 -8.06
C PRO A 97 23.31 -2.33 -6.64
N GLU A 98 24.20 -2.97 -5.90
CA GLU A 98 24.00 -3.16 -4.45
C GLU A 98 23.86 -1.80 -3.73
N PRO A 99 23.03 -1.69 -2.68
CA PRO A 99 22.19 -2.74 -2.10
C PRO A 99 20.77 -2.83 -2.72
N TYR A 100 20.54 -2.25 -3.90
CA TYR A 100 19.19 -2.01 -4.46
C TYR A 100 18.69 -3.14 -5.38
N LYS A 101 19.18 -4.36 -5.17
CA LYS A 101 18.70 -5.51 -5.94
C LYS A 101 17.34 -6.01 -5.48
N VAL A 102 16.97 -5.82 -4.22
CA VAL A 102 15.59 -6.03 -3.75
C VAL A 102 14.96 -4.66 -3.51
N LEU A 103 13.83 -4.41 -4.16
CA LEU A 103 13.02 -3.21 -3.97
C LEU A 103 11.60 -3.61 -3.58
N LEU A 104 10.87 -2.64 -3.04
CA LEU A 104 9.48 -2.82 -2.67
C LEU A 104 8.56 -2.16 -3.71
N GLY A 105 7.50 -2.89 -4.08
CA GLY A 105 6.45 -2.41 -4.95
C GLY A 105 5.71 -1.20 -4.36
N LEU A 106 5.24 -0.29 -5.21
CA LEU A 106 4.57 0.95 -4.81
C LEU A 106 3.09 0.71 -4.51
N LEU A 107 2.80 -0.22 -3.59
CA LEU A 107 1.45 -0.78 -3.42
C LEU A 107 0.37 0.27 -3.16
N ALA A 108 0.63 1.28 -2.33
CA ALA A 108 -0.38 2.31 -2.07
C ALA A 108 -0.65 3.17 -3.32
N GLN A 109 0.40 3.48 -4.09
CA GLN A 109 0.27 4.22 -5.33
C GLN A 109 -0.47 3.40 -6.39
N GLU A 110 -0.13 2.11 -6.54
CA GLU A 110 -0.79 1.19 -7.47
C GLU A 110 -2.26 0.92 -7.10
N LEU A 111 -2.63 1.08 -5.82
CA LEU A 111 -3.99 1.00 -5.33
C LEU A 111 -4.78 2.31 -5.48
N GLY A 112 -4.17 3.40 -5.95
CA GLY A 112 -4.84 4.69 -6.09
C GLY A 112 -5.04 5.44 -4.77
N TYR A 113 -4.28 5.10 -3.72
CA TYR A 113 -4.44 5.72 -2.40
C TYR A 113 -3.67 7.04 -2.23
N CYS A 114 -2.83 7.40 -3.19
CA CYS A 114 -2.16 8.70 -3.16
C CYS A 114 -3.14 9.84 -3.41
N ARG A 115 -2.78 11.02 -2.92
CA ARG A 115 -3.58 12.24 -2.91
C ARG A 115 -2.78 13.40 -3.49
N PRO A 116 -3.43 14.40 -4.10
CA PRO A 116 -2.81 15.67 -4.49
C PRO A 116 -1.91 16.29 -3.40
N PRO A 117 -0.82 16.97 -3.80
CA PRO A 117 0.09 17.65 -2.88
C PRO A 117 -0.59 18.77 -2.10
N ILE A 118 0.00 19.17 -0.98
CA ILE A 118 -0.49 20.34 -0.22
C ILE A 118 -0.35 21.62 -1.03
N ASN A 119 -1.17 22.62 -0.72
CA ASN A 119 -1.08 23.90 -1.39
C ASN A 119 0.25 24.59 -1.05
N ALA A 120 0.78 25.38 -1.99
CA ALA A 120 2.04 26.11 -1.79
C ALA A 120 2.00 27.04 -0.57
N ALA A 121 0.84 27.60 -0.23
CA ALA A 121 0.63 28.43 0.97
C ALA A 121 0.73 27.64 2.29
N GLU A 122 0.72 26.30 2.23
CA GLU A 122 0.69 25.41 3.38
C GLU A 122 2.05 24.78 3.70
N ILE A 123 2.99 24.88 2.75
CA ILE A 123 4.34 24.34 2.86
C ILE A 123 5.03 24.93 4.11
N PRO A 124 5.58 24.09 5.01
CA PRO A 124 6.31 24.59 6.16
C PRO A 124 7.56 25.36 5.69
N PRO A 125 7.92 26.47 6.33
CA PRO A 125 9.04 27.31 5.89
C PRO A 125 10.40 26.60 5.99
N PHE A 126 10.51 25.58 6.84
CA PHE A 126 11.70 24.74 6.99
C PHE A 126 11.34 23.38 7.59
N ASN A 127 12.16 22.37 7.25
CA ASN A 127 12.11 21.05 7.88
C ASN A 127 12.76 21.12 9.27
N ASN A 128 12.24 20.36 10.23
CA ASN A 128 12.78 20.26 11.58
C ASN A 128 12.48 18.86 12.16
N SER A 129 12.83 18.63 13.43
CA SER A 129 12.65 17.33 14.08
C SER A 129 11.19 16.88 14.20
N LEU A 130 10.21 17.79 14.06
CA LEU A 130 8.80 17.48 14.20
C LEU A 130 8.06 17.40 12.86
N ARG A 131 8.64 17.89 11.77
CA ARG A 131 8.02 17.87 10.43
C ARG A 131 9.03 17.96 9.30
N HIS A 132 8.76 17.25 8.22
CA HIS A 132 9.57 17.20 7.02
C HIS A 132 8.67 17.32 5.78
N TYR A 133 8.89 18.36 4.97
CA TYR A 133 8.30 18.53 3.66
C TYR A 133 9.17 17.86 2.59
N PHE A 134 8.55 17.01 1.78
CA PHE A 134 9.16 16.27 0.68
C PHE A 134 8.78 16.95 -0.64
N PRO A 135 9.66 17.79 -1.23
CA PRO A 135 9.34 18.52 -2.45
C PRO A 135 9.11 17.61 -3.67
N GLU A 136 9.60 16.37 -3.64
CA GLU A 136 9.45 15.39 -4.72
C GLU A 136 8.00 14.97 -4.94
N THR A 137 7.20 14.95 -3.87
CA THR A 137 5.78 14.61 -3.93
C THR A 137 4.86 15.71 -3.40
N GLY A 138 5.42 16.76 -2.80
CA GLY A 138 4.65 17.89 -2.28
C GLY A 138 3.87 17.58 -1.01
N HIS A 139 4.38 16.67 -0.16
CA HIS A 139 3.71 16.24 1.07
C HIS A 139 4.56 16.44 2.33
N VAL A 140 3.90 16.47 3.49
CA VAL A 140 4.55 16.63 4.79
C VAL A 140 4.37 15.40 5.66
N VAL A 141 5.45 14.94 6.28
CA VAL A 141 5.42 13.92 7.34
C VAL A 141 5.78 14.60 8.66
N ALA A 142 5.07 14.28 9.74
CA ALA A 142 5.19 15.01 11.01
C ALA A 142 4.99 14.09 12.22
N TYR A 143 5.56 14.52 13.35
CA TYR A 143 5.43 13.91 14.67
C TYR A 143 5.73 12.39 14.64
N ALA A 144 4.87 11.58 15.26
CA ALA A 144 5.06 10.13 15.37
C ALA A 144 5.21 9.41 14.02
N PHE A 145 4.61 9.93 12.95
CA PHE A 145 4.80 9.38 11.60
C PHE A 145 6.21 9.65 11.09
N LEU A 146 6.76 10.84 11.35
CA LEU A 146 8.11 11.19 10.94
C LEU A 146 9.14 10.40 11.75
N ASP A 147 8.92 10.27 13.05
CA ASP A 147 9.78 9.46 13.92
C ASP A 147 9.82 8.01 13.44
N TYR A 148 8.65 7.41 13.20
CA TYR A 148 8.53 6.03 12.72
C TYR A 148 9.14 5.86 11.33
N PHE A 149 8.88 6.79 10.41
CA PHE A 149 9.48 6.79 9.07
C PHE A 149 11.01 6.79 9.14
N ASN A 150 11.60 7.67 9.94
CA ASN A 150 13.05 7.78 10.07
C ASN A 150 13.67 6.55 10.76
N GLU A 151 13.01 6.00 11.79
CA GLU A 151 13.50 4.84 12.54
C GLU A 151 13.43 3.54 11.73
N LYS A 152 12.38 3.37 10.92
CA LYS A 152 12.03 2.09 10.29
C LYS A 152 12.44 1.96 8.83
N GLY A 153 13.38 2.78 8.37
CA GLY A 153 14.02 2.63 7.06
C GLY A 153 13.64 3.66 6.00
N GLY A 154 12.82 4.65 6.34
CA GLY A 154 12.59 5.84 5.52
C GLY A 154 12.16 5.55 4.09
N LEU A 155 12.80 6.23 3.13
CA LEU A 155 12.47 6.12 1.70
C LEU A 155 12.64 4.71 1.15
N ASP A 156 13.62 3.94 1.63
CA ASP A 156 13.89 2.59 1.13
C ASP A 156 12.73 1.64 1.43
N ILE A 157 12.09 1.80 2.60
CA ILE A 157 10.98 0.96 3.05
C ILE A 157 9.62 1.53 2.63
N PHE A 158 9.38 2.82 2.88
CA PHE A 158 8.04 3.40 2.74
C PHE A 158 7.84 4.13 1.41
N GLY A 159 8.93 4.52 0.74
CA GLY A 159 8.87 5.45 -0.39
C GLY A 159 8.53 6.86 0.08
N TYR A 160 8.23 7.77 -0.86
CA TYR A 160 7.82 9.13 -0.49
C TYR A 160 6.41 9.13 0.12
N PRO A 161 6.10 10.08 1.02
CA PRO A 161 4.71 10.34 1.40
C PRO A 161 3.90 10.70 0.16
N CYS A 162 2.66 10.23 0.10
CA CYS A 162 1.75 10.56 -0.99
C CYS A 162 0.35 10.95 -0.51
N SER A 163 0.20 11.26 0.78
CA SER A 163 -0.98 11.92 1.34
C SER A 163 -0.58 12.74 2.56
N GLU A 164 -1.48 13.62 3.01
CA GLU A 164 -1.43 14.14 4.38
C GLU A 164 -2.09 13.17 5.37
N PHE A 165 -2.04 13.45 6.67
CA PHE A 165 -2.72 12.62 7.68
C PHE A 165 -4.23 12.70 7.52
N MET A 166 -4.91 11.57 7.57
CA MET A 166 -6.36 11.48 7.43
C MET A 166 -6.96 10.63 8.54
N TYR A 167 -8.27 10.74 8.76
CA TYR A 167 -8.96 9.83 9.67
C TYR A 167 -9.74 8.81 8.85
N GLU A 168 -9.35 7.55 8.94
CA GLU A 168 -9.94 6.43 8.19
C GLU A 168 -10.04 5.20 9.10
N ASP A 169 -11.14 4.46 8.99
CA ASP A 169 -11.35 3.19 9.72
C ASP A 169 -11.13 3.23 11.24
N GLY A 170 -11.27 4.41 11.84
CA GLY A 170 -11.06 4.61 13.28
C GLY A 170 -9.66 5.08 13.67
N TYR A 171 -8.73 5.21 12.71
CA TYR A 171 -7.32 5.54 12.93
C TYR A 171 -6.91 6.82 12.22
N VAL A 172 -5.89 7.50 12.76
CA VAL A 172 -5.18 8.52 12.00
C VAL A 172 -4.19 7.80 11.11
N VAL A 173 -4.22 8.05 9.81
CA VAL A 173 -3.41 7.34 8.83
C VAL A 173 -2.66 8.31 7.92
N GLN A 174 -1.55 7.86 7.36
CA GLN A 174 -0.86 8.55 6.27
C GLN A 174 -0.39 7.54 5.24
N TYR A 175 -0.62 7.83 3.97
CA TYR A 175 -0.14 7.01 2.87
C TYR A 175 1.22 7.47 2.40
N PHE A 176 2.07 6.49 2.15
CA PHE A 176 3.36 6.56 1.47
C PHE A 176 3.27 5.67 0.25
N GLN A 177 4.10 5.87 -0.76
CA GLN A 177 3.99 5.13 -2.02
C GLN A 177 3.95 3.60 -1.83
N ARG A 178 4.67 3.07 -0.82
CA ARG A 178 4.77 1.63 -0.55
C ARG A 178 3.95 1.15 0.66
N ALA A 179 3.42 2.05 1.48
CA ALA A 179 2.85 1.69 2.78
C ALA A 179 1.74 2.64 3.23
N ARG A 180 0.85 2.16 4.10
CA ARG A 180 -0.07 2.99 4.87
C ARG A 180 0.28 2.85 6.35
N MET A 181 0.64 3.95 6.98
CA MET A 181 0.91 4.01 8.40
C MET A 181 -0.37 4.34 9.16
N GLU A 182 -0.60 3.66 10.28
CA GLU A 182 -1.75 3.83 11.15
C GLU A 182 -1.29 4.19 12.55
N TRP A 183 -1.87 5.24 13.13
CA TRP A 183 -1.66 5.62 14.51
C TRP A 183 -2.86 5.21 15.37
N HIS A 184 -2.55 4.42 16.40
CA HIS A 184 -3.47 3.81 17.37
C HIS A 184 -3.38 4.52 18.73
N PRO A 185 -4.11 5.65 18.92
CA PRO A 185 -4.09 6.41 20.18
C PRO A 185 -4.61 5.63 21.39
N GLU A 186 -5.48 4.64 21.17
CA GLU A 186 -6.07 3.79 22.19
C GLU A 186 -5.05 2.86 22.87
N VAL A 187 -3.91 2.63 22.23
CA VAL A 187 -2.83 1.80 22.79
C VAL A 187 -2.10 2.59 23.89
N VAL A 188 -2.42 2.27 25.14
CA VAL A 188 -1.88 2.97 26.32
C VAL A 188 -0.39 2.67 26.53
N SER A 189 0.03 1.43 26.26
CA SER A 189 1.41 0.96 26.38
C SER A 189 1.75 0.02 25.22
N GLY A 190 2.97 0.12 24.69
CA GLY A 190 3.41 -0.60 23.50
C GLY A 190 3.40 0.28 22.24
N GLN A 191 3.53 -0.36 21.08
CA GLN A 191 3.68 0.31 19.80
C GLN A 191 2.34 0.87 19.31
N ARG A 192 2.29 2.20 19.16
CA ARG A 192 1.12 2.93 18.64
C ARG A 192 1.10 3.06 17.13
N MET A 193 2.25 2.88 16.47
CA MET A 193 2.33 2.89 15.01
C MET A 193 2.19 1.47 14.48
N ARG A 194 1.37 1.32 13.44
CA ARG A 194 1.19 0.06 12.72
C ARG A 194 1.19 0.31 11.22
N LEU A 195 1.34 -0.77 10.47
CA LEU A 195 1.29 -0.76 9.01
C LEU A 195 0.11 -1.62 8.55
N THR A 196 -0.69 -1.05 7.65
CA THR A 196 -1.78 -1.75 6.99
C THR A 196 -1.24 -2.90 6.14
N ASN A 197 -2.01 -3.99 6.04
CA ASN A 197 -1.69 -5.13 5.19
C ASN A 197 -1.96 -4.84 3.70
N LEU A 198 -1.21 -3.88 3.12
CA LEU A 198 -1.39 -3.49 1.72
C LEU A 198 -1.08 -4.63 0.73
N GLY A 199 -0.21 -5.57 1.09
CA GLY A 199 0.10 -6.74 0.25
C GLY A 199 -1.10 -7.69 0.12
N GLU A 200 -1.81 -7.95 1.22
CA GLU A 200 -3.06 -8.72 1.20
C GLU A 200 -4.14 -8.03 0.36
N ILE A 201 -4.32 -6.72 0.56
CA ILE A 201 -5.30 -5.91 -0.20
C ILE A 201 -4.97 -5.96 -1.70
N TYR A 202 -3.71 -5.73 -2.06
CA TYR A 202 -3.29 -5.71 -3.45
C TYR A 202 -3.46 -7.06 -4.13
N LEU A 203 -3.01 -8.14 -3.49
CA LEU A 203 -3.09 -9.49 -4.04
C LEU A 203 -4.55 -9.92 -4.23
N SER A 204 -5.42 -9.58 -3.27
CA SER A 204 -6.88 -9.82 -3.37
C SER A 204 -7.48 -9.09 -4.58
N ARG A 205 -7.15 -7.80 -4.80
CA ARG A 205 -7.63 -7.05 -5.96
C ARG A 205 -7.15 -7.62 -7.29
N ILE A 206 -5.91 -8.10 -7.38
CA ILE A 206 -5.44 -8.81 -8.59
C ILE A 206 -6.29 -10.06 -8.85
N GLN A 207 -6.51 -10.87 -7.82
CA GLN A 207 -7.25 -12.12 -7.95
C GLN A 207 -8.70 -11.91 -8.40
N ASN A 208 -9.30 -10.79 -7.98
CA ASN A 208 -10.66 -10.41 -8.38
C ASN A 208 -10.71 -9.57 -9.68
N ASN A 209 -9.57 -9.22 -10.27
CA ASN A 209 -9.46 -8.29 -11.40
C ASN A 209 -10.05 -6.89 -11.11
N GLU A 210 -9.79 -6.37 -9.90
CA GLU A 210 -10.32 -5.13 -9.32
C GLU A 210 -9.24 -4.07 -9.08
N LEU A 211 -8.07 -4.19 -9.72
CA LEU A 211 -7.10 -3.09 -9.68
C LEU A 211 -7.69 -1.85 -10.36
N PRO A 212 -7.35 -0.64 -9.89
CA PRO A 212 -7.73 0.59 -10.58
C PRO A 212 -7.30 0.50 -12.05
N GLN A 213 -8.26 0.34 -12.96
CA GLN A 213 -8.02 0.44 -14.39
C GLN A 213 -8.21 1.91 -14.77
N LEU A 214 -7.28 2.47 -15.53
CA LEU A 214 -7.52 3.72 -16.25
C LEU A 214 -8.60 3.44 -17.29
N VAL A 215 -9.87 3.47 -16.88
CA VAL A 215 -10.99 3.37 -17.79
C VAL A 215 -11.11 4.75 -18.44
N GLU A 216 -10.56 4.89 -19.64
CA GLU A 216 -10.82 6.07 -20.48
C GLU A 216 -12.29 6.04 -20.92
N GLY A 217 -13.13 6.71 -20.14
CA GLY A 217 -14.56 6.85 -20.36
C GLY A 217 -15.25 7.22 -19.05
N THR A 218 -16.36 7.96 -19.13
CA THR A 218 -17.23 8.23 -17.99
C THR A 218 -17.89 6.93 -17.56
N ALA A 219 -17.20 6.11 -16.78
CA ALA A 219 -17.81 5.00 -16.08
C ALA A 219 -18.96 5.57 -15.24
N LEU A 220 -20.12 4.90 -15.27
CA LEU A 220 -21.26 5.36 -14.50
C LEU A 220 -20.90 5.26 -13.01
N VAL A 221 -20.89 6.38 -12.31
CA VAL A 221 -20.69 6.43 -10.87
C VAL A 221 -21.90 5.76 -10.23
N THR A 222 -21.71 4.65 -9.53
CA THR A 222 -22.79 3.88 -8.88
C THR A 222 -22.72 3.95 -7.36
N ARG A 223 -21.56 4.32 -6.81
CA ARG A 223 -21.33 4.51 -5.39
C ARG A 223 -20.27 5.57 -5.21
N LEU A 224 -20.48 6.45 -4.24
CA LEU A 224 -19.46 7.37 -3.77
C LEU A 224 -18.70 6.80 -2.58
N GLN A 225 -17.43 7.09 -2.52
CA GLN A 225 -16.57 6.98 -1.36
C GLN A 225 -16.05 8.39 -1.05
N VAL A 226 -15.97 8.73 0.24
CA VAL A 226 -15.48 10.03 0.67
C VAL A 226 -14.49 9.86 1.81
N SER A 227 -13.31 10.46 1.68
CA SER A 227 -12.31 10.54 2.74
C SER A 227 -12.05 12.00 3.10
N ALA A 228 -11.84 12.28 4.38
CA ALA A 228 -11.58 13.63 4.85
C ALA A 228 -10.39 13.69 5.82
N SER A 229 -9.59 14.74 5.68
CA SER A 229 -8.45 15.02 6.55
C SER A 229 -8.43 16.47 7.01
N VAL A 230 -7.69 16.71 8.09
CA VAL A 230 -7.43 18.05 8.60
C VAL A 230 -5.94 18.35 8.52
N ARG A 231 -5.60 19.61 8.26
CA ARG A 231 -4.20 20.05 8.23
C ARG A 231 -3.48 19.81 9.56
N HIS A 232 -4.16 20.04 10.68
CA HIS A 232 -3.59 19.85 12.00
C HIS A 232 -4.52 19.00 12.87
N ILE A 233 -4.11 17.77 13.20
CA ILE A 233 -4.88 16.90 14.10
C ILE A 233 -4.83 17.41 15.54
N ILE A 234 -3.76 18.09 15.95
CA ILE A 234 -3.64 18.77 17.25
C ILE A 234 -3.49 20.27 16.98
N THR A 235 -4.32 21.09 17.64
CA THR A 235 -4.38 22.54 17.44
C THR A 235 -4.35 23.28 18.78
N GLY A 236 -4.07 24.59 18.79
CA GLY A 236 -4.31 25.45 19.97
C GLY A 236 -5.80 25.80 20.17
N GLN A 237 -6.12 26.70 21.11
CA GLN A 237 -7.46 27.30 21.29
C GLN A 237 -7.98 28.17 20.13
N GLY A 238 -7.24 28.31 19.03
CA GLY A 238 -7.61 29.15 17.90
C GLY A 238 -6.65 28.99 16.72
N GLY A 239 -6.80 29.85 15.72
CA GLY A 239 -6.05 29.80 14.46
C GLY A 239 -6.86 29.23 13.31
N ARG A 240 -6.21 28.99 12.17
CA ARG A 240 -6.87 28.43 10.99
C ARG A 240 -6.70 26.92 10.92
N GLN A 241 -7.79 26.23 10.63
CA GLN A 241 -7.81 24.83 10.24
C GLN A 241 -8.19 24.73 8.76
N ILE A 242 -7.76 23.64 8.13
CA ILE A 242 -8.13 23.33 6.74
C ILE A 242 -8.61 21.89 6.73
N VAL A 243 -9.79 21.65 6.14
CA VAL A 243 -10.30 20.32 5.83
C VAL A 243 -10.02 20.04 4.37
N PHE A 244 -9.49 18.87 4.09
CA PHE A 244 -9.31 18.32 2.75
C PHE A 244 -10.30 17.18 2.57
N VAL A 245 -10.97 17.12 1.42
CA VAL A 245 -11.96 16.09 1.11
C VAL A 245 -11.66 15.52 -0.26
N TYR A 246 -11.68 14.19 -0.35
CA TYR A 246 -11.54 13.45 -1.60
C TYR A 246 -12.79 12.61 -1.83
N VAL A 247 -13.33 12.68 -3.04
CA VAL A 247 -14.51 11.94 -3.48
C VAL A 247 -14.12 11.03 -4.64
N THR A 248 -14.31 9.73 -4.43
CA THR A 248 -14.03 8.68 -5.42
C THR A 248 -15.27 7.83 -5.68
N ASP A 249 -15.25 7.08 -6.79
CA ASP A 249 -16.31 6.17 -7.16
C ASP A 249 -16.08 4.74 -6.62
N GLN A 250 -16.88 3.77 -7.07
CA GLN A 250 -16.75 2.37 -6.69
C GLN A 250 -15.42 1.70 -7.11
N LEU A 251 -14.67 2.30 -8.04
CA LEU A 251 -13.39 1.83 -8.59
C LEU A 251 -12.20 2.67 -8.08
N ASP A 252 -12.39 3.43 -7.00
CA ASP A 252 -11.43 4.40 -6.46
C ASP A 252 -11.02 5.48 -7.49
N GLN A 253 -11.82 5.71 -8.53
CA GLN A 253 -11.56 6.77 -9.51
C GLN A 253 -12.08 8.12 -8.98
N PRO A 254 -11.37 9.24 -9.25
CA PRO A 254 -11.84 10.55 -8.84
C PRO A 254 -13.20 10.94 -9.43
N VAL A 255 -14.07 11.54 -8.62
CA VAL A 255 -15.37 12.05 -9.08
C VAL A 255 -15.34 13.59 -9.10
N PRO A 256 -15.17 14.22 -10.28
CA PRO A 256 -15.22 15.68 -10.39
C PRO A 256 -16.66 16.21 -10.30
N GLY A 257 -16.81 17.40 -9.72
CA GLY A 257 -18.09 18.10 -9.59
C GLY A 257 -19.01 17.59 -8.48
N ALA A 258 -18.54 16.71 -7.60
CA ALA A 258 -19.29 16.29 -6.42
C ALA A 258 -19.44 17.46 -5.45
N ALA A 259 -20.66 17.74 -5.02
CA ALA A 259 -20.96 18.75 -4.01
C ALA A 259 -20.56 18.24 -2.63
N VAL A 260 -19.87 19.07 -1.84
CA VAL A 260 -19.39 18.68 -0.51
C VAL A 260 -19.82 19.70 0.53
N GLY A 261 -20.43 19.22 1.61
CA GLY A 261 -20.74 20.00 2.78
C GLY A 261 -20.11 19.40 4.03
N MET A 262 -19.79 20.24 5.01
CA MET A 262 -19.30 19.78 6.31
C MET A 262 -19.97 20.48 7.49
N VAL A 263 -20.02 19.76 8.61
CA VAL A 263 -20.50 20.26 9.90
C VAL A 263 -19.41 20.06 10.96
N VAL A 264 -18.87 21.16 11.46
CA VAL A 264 -17.90 21.18 12.56
C VAL A 264 -18.65 21.28 13.88
N ARG A 265 -18.56 20.23 14.71
CA ARG A 265 -19.31 20.07 15.95
C ARG A 265 -18.58 20.68 17.15
N TYR A 266 -18.99 21.88 17.56
CA TYR A 266 -18.54 22.50 18.81
C TYR A 266 -19.62 22.44 19.88
N GLN A 267 -19.21 22.48 21.15
CA GLN A 267 -20.17 22.58 22.27
C GLN A 267 -20.94 23.89 22.28
N SER A 268 -20.37 24.95 21.72
CA SER A 268 -21.02 26.26 21.56
C SER A 268 -22.06 26.29 20.45
N GLY A 269 -22.12 25.26 19.60
CA GLY A 269 -22.98 25.18 18.44
C GLY A 269 -22.22 24.79 17.18
N ASP A 270 -22.91 24.11 16.28
CA ASP A 270 -22.35 23.61 15.04
C ASP A 270 -22.02 24.73 14.06
N GLN A 271 -20.93 24.57 13.32
CA GLN A 271 -20.60 25.42 12.18
C GLN A 271 -20.79 24.61 10.90
N ILE A 272 -21.57 25.15 9.96
CA ILE A 272 -21.89 24.48 8.69
C ILE A 272 -21.17 25.22 7.58
N TYR A 273 -20.47 24.47 6.73
CA TYR A 273 -19.74 25.01 5.59
C TYR A 273 -20.10 24.23 4.34
N GLU A 274 -20.29 24.95 3.24
CA GLU A 274 -20.31 24.40 1.89
C GLU A 274 -18.92 24.59 1.29
N LEU A 275 -18.39 23.52 0.71
CA LEU A 275 -17.11 23.53 0.03
C LEU A 275 -17.34 23.75 -1.46
N GLU A 276 -16.30 24.19 -2.16
CA GLU A 276 -16.31 24.15 -3.63
C GLU A 276 -16.52 22.70 -4.10
N PRO A 277 -17.22 22.47 -5.23
CA PRO A 277 -17.32 21.13 -5.80
C PRO A 277 -15.94 20.51 -6.05
N SER A 278 -15.86 19.18 -5.99
CA SER A 278 -14.59 18.48 -6.24
C SER A 278 -14.01 18.79 -7.63
N ASP A 279 -12.69 18.90 -7.70
CA ASP A 279 -11.95 19.14 -8.95
C ASP A 279 -11.76 17.86 -9.79
N GLU A 280 -10.97 17.93 -10.86
CA GLU A 280 -10.64 16.79 -11.74
C GLU A 280 -9.97 15.61 -11.01
N ASN A 281 -9.37 15.87 -9.84
CA ASN A 281 -8.77 14.85 -8.97
C ASN A 281 -9.73 14.42 -7.84
N GLY A 282 -11.02 14.76 -7.95
CA GLY A 282 -12.02 14.43 -6.94
C GLY A 282 -11.77 15.17 -5.63
N PHE A 283 -10.98 16.24 -5.65
CA PHE A 283 -10.50 16.92 -4.45
C PHE A 283 -11.20 18.26 -4.23
N THR A 284 -11.48 18.57 -2.97
CA THR A 284 -11.87 19.91 -2.53
C THR A 284 -11.32 20.18 -1.13
N SER A 285 -11.22 21.45 -0.75
CA SER A 285 -10.75 21.83 0.58
C SER A 285 -11.43 23.11 1.07
N HIS A 286 -11.42 23.31 2.38
CA HIS A 286 -11.97 24.51 2.99
C HIS A 286 -11.22 24.92 4.25
N SER A 287 -10.91 26.21 4.33
CA SER A 287 -10.27 26.81 5.49
C SER A 287 -11.28 27.53 6.37
N PHE A 288 -11.22 27.27 7.67
CA PHE A 288 -12.09 27.90 8.67
C PHE A 288 -11.29 28.29 9.91
N ASP A 289 -11.83 29.22 10.70
CA ASP A 289 -11.25 29.62 11.98
C ASP A 289 -11.69 28.65 13.08
N ILE A 290 -10.73 28.21 13.89
CA ILE A 290 -10.97 27.35 15.04
C ILE A 290 -11.65 28.18 16.13
N LEU A 291 -12.80 27.71 16.60
CA LEU A 291 -13.49 28.29 17.74
C LEU A 291 -12.95 27.70 19.05
N PRO A 292 -13.01 28.47 20.16
CA PRO A 292 -12.61 27.96 21.47
C PRO A 292 -13.37 26.68 21.84
N ALA A 293 -12.63 25.66 22.29
CA ALA A 293 -13.19 24.36 22.62
C ALA A 293 -12.43 23.73 23.81
N PRO A 294 -13.11 22.91 24.64
CA PRO A 294 -12.45 22.32 25.81
C PRO A 294 -11.23 21.51 25.42
N GLN A 295 -10.13 21.76 26.13
CA GLN A 295 -8.86 21.05 25.92
C GLN A 295 -9.04 19.53 25.98
N GLY A 296 -8.40 18.83 25.06
CA GLY A 296 -8.39 17.36 25.02
C GLY A 296 -9.69 16.72 24.55
N ARG A 297 -10.70 17.49 24.12
CA ARG A 297 -11.90 16.95 23.47
C ARG A 297 -11.81 17.06 21.96
N LYS A 298 -12.19 15.98 21.26
CA LYS A 298 -12.29 15.96 19.80
C LYS A 298 -13.36 16.97 19.34
N VAL A 299 -12.99 17.83 18.40
CA VAL A 299 -13.95 18.58 17.58
C VAL A 299 -14.18 17.74 16.33
N ILE A 300 -15.37 17.13 16.25
CA ILE A 300 -15.74 16.23 15.15
C ILE A 300 -16.17 17.06 13.95
N ILE A 301 -15.78 16.64 12.75
CA ILE A 301 -16.19 17.22 11.49
C ILE A 301 -16.92 16.12 10.71
N ASP A 302 -18.23 16.27 10.56
CA ASP A 302 -19.04 15.44 9.66
C ASP A 302 -18.89 15.98 8.24
N VAL A 303 -18.55 15.12 7.28
CA VAL A 303 -18.45 15.47 5.86
C VAL A 303 -19.46 14.67 5.08
N THR A 304 -20.21 15.34 4.20
CA THR A 304 -21.18 14.72 3.28
C THR A 304 -20.82 15.12 1.86
N ALA A 305 -20.63 14.12 0.99
CA ALA A 305 -20.44 14.30 -0.45
C ALA A 305 -21.67 13.82 -1.21
N MET A 306 -22.06 14.56 -2.24
CA MET A 306 -23.21 14.26 -3.10
C MET A 306 -22.82 14.37 -4.58
N TYR A 307 -23.27 13.43 -5.39
CA TYR A 307 -23.08 13.43 -6.85
C TYR A 307 -24.30 12.76 -7.47
N ASP A 308 -25.04 13.49 -8.31
CA ASP A 308 -26.39 13.12 -8.74
C ASP A 308 -27.27 12.72 -7.54
N GLU A 309 -27.81 11.49 -7.52
CA GLU A 309 -28.63 10.94 -6.44
C GLU A 309 -27.80 10.18 -5.38
N LEU A 310 -26.48 10.08 -5.57
CA LEU A 310 -25.60 9.36 -4.65
C LEU A 310 -25.17 10.26 -3.51
N THR A 311 -25.05 9.67 -2.32
CA THR A 311 -24.56 10.36 -1.12
C THR A 311 -23.59 9.46 -0.39
N ALA A 312 -22.45 10.00 0.02
CA ALA A 312 -21.51 9.36 0.93
C ALA A 312 -21.19 10.29 2.10
N LYS A 313 -20.84 9.69 3.24
CA LYS A 313 -20.49 10.42 4.46
C LYS A 313 -19.22 9.88 5.06
N THR A 314 -18.44 10.76 5.67
CA THR A 314 -17.29 10.40 6.49
C THR A 314 -17.15 11.37 7.65
N GLN A 315 -16.24 11.07 8.57
CA GLN A 315 -15.93 11.92 9.70
C GLN A 315 -14.41 12.10 9.80
N THR A 316 -14.00 13.29 10.19
CA THR A 316 -12.64 13.56 10.66
C THR A 316 -12.71 14.36 11.95
N PHE A 317 -11.57 14.65 12.59
CA PHE A 317 -11.55 15.47 13.79
C PHE A 317 -10.21 16.16 13.98
N PHE A 318 -10.19 17.16 14.85
CA PHE A 318 -8.97 17.67 15.46
C PHE A 318 -9.15 17.80 16.98
N LEU A 319 -8.02 17.94 17.68
CA LEU A 319 -7.90 17.99 19.12
C LEU A 319 -7.28 19.34 19.53
N PRO A 320 -8.09 20.27 20.05
CA PRO A 320 -7.59 21.45 20.73
C PRO A 320 -6.82 21.05 22.00
N TRP A 321 -5.55 21.38 22.05
CA TRP A 321 -4.63 21.22 23.17
C TRP A 321 -4.01 22.59 23.44
N TRP A 322 -3.78 22.96 24.71
CA TRP A 322 -3.45 24.33 25.19
C TRP A 322 -4.46 25.41 24.75
#